data_AF-M1GSL1-F1
#
_entry.id   AF-M1GSL1-F1
#
_cell.length_a   1.000
_cell.length_b   1.000
_cell.length_c   1.000
_cell.angle_alpha   90.00
_cell.angle_beta   90.00
_cell.angle_gamma   90.00
#
_symmetry.space_group_name_H-M   'P 1'
#
loop_
_entity.id
_entity.type
_entity.pdbx_description
1 polymer ?
#
loop_
_entity_poly.entity_id
_entity_poly.type
_entity_poly.pdbx_seq_one_letter_code
_entity_poly.pdbx_strand_id
1 'polypeptide(L)'
;MKPQIRNMVERMKRGIFVYYFNNKPILSDRNTVWLCCEVKTKDPSGPPLDAKIFQDEVYSKPKDHPEMRFLHWFRKWRQLHRDQEYEVTWYVSWSPCTRCANNVATFLAKDPKVTLTIFVARLYYFWKPAYQEALRILCQKRDGPHATMKIMNYNEFQHCWNEFVDGQGKPFKPRKNLPKHYTLLHATLGELLRHVMDPGTFTSNFNNKPWVSGQRETYLCYKVERSHNDTWVLLNQHRGFLRNQAPDRHGFPKGRHAELCFLDLIPFWKLDDQQYRITCFTSWSPCFSCAQKMAKFISNNKHVSLCIFATRIYDDQGRCQEGLRTLHRVGAKIAMMNYSEFEYCWDTFVDRQGRPFQPWDGLDEHSQALSGRLRAILQNQGN
;
A
#
# COMPACT_ATOMS: atom_id res chain seq x y z
N MET A 1 -10.00 -12.15 -27.29
CA MET A 1 -9.72 -13.48 -26.71
C MET A 1 -10.79 -13.77 -25.67
N LYS A 2 -11.54 -14.88 -25.77
CA LYS A 2 -12.47 -15.29 -24.70
C LYS A 2 -11.63 -15.69 -23.46
N PRO A 3 -11.95 -15.23 -22.24
CA PRO A 3 -11.13 -15.58 -21.09
C PRO A 3 -11.25 -17.07 -20.77
N GLN A 4 -10.13 -17.80 -20.83
CA GLN A 4 -10.09 -19.27 -20.77
C GLN A 4 -10.49 -19.82 -19.39
N ILE A 5 -10.30 -19.04 -18.32
CA ILE A 5 -10.68 -19.40 -16.95
C ILE A 5 -12.19 -19.62 -16.81
N ARG A 6 -13.01 -18.88 -17.57
CA ARG A 6 -14.49 -18.98 -17.50
C ARG A 6 -15.02 -20.38 -17.76
N ASN A 7 -14.26 -21.20 -18.48
CA ASN A 7 -14.64 -22.56 -18.85
C ASN A 7 -14.09 -23.62 -17.86
N MET A 8 -13.18 -23.22 -16.96
CA MET A 8 -12.50 -24.14 -16.03
C MET A 8 -13.18 -24.18 -14.65
N VAL A 9 -14.00 -23.18 -14.32
CA VAL A 9 -14.52 -22.97 -12.96
C VAL A 9 -16.03 -22.79 -12.95
N GLU A 10 -16.71 -23.41 -11.99
CA GLU A 10 -18.07 -23.03 -11.63
C GLU A 10 -18.05 -21.60 -11.04
N ARG A 11 -18.56 -20.64 -11.82
CA ARG A 11 -18.39 -19.22 -11.52
C ARG A 11 -19.24 -18.79 -10.34
N MET A 12 -18.67 -17.88 -9.54
CA MET A 12 -19.34 -17.28 -8.39
C MET A 12 -20.51 -16.41 -8.83
N LYS A 13 -21.66 -16.49 -8.12
CA LYS A 13 -22.78 -15.58 -8.36
C LYS A 13 -22.38 -14.13 -8.04
N ARG A 14 -22.83 -13.18 -8.85
CA ARG A 14 -22.61 -11.73 -8.66
C ARG A 14 -22.88 -11.25 -7.22
N GLY A 15 -23.98 -11.68 -6.60
CA GLY A 15 -24.35 -11.26 -5.24
C GLY A 15 -23.30 -11.63 -4.21
N ILE A 16 -22.72 -12.83 -4.33
CA ILE A 16 -21.65 -13.34 -3.47
C ILE A 16 -20.39 -12.49 -3.63
N PHE A 17 -19.96 -12.21 -4.86
CA PHE A 17 -18.77 -11.39 -5.08
C PHE A 17 -18.92 -9.99 -4.48
N VAL A 18 -20.04 -9.31 -4.75
CA VAL A 18 -20.30 -7.96 -4.21
C VAL A 18 -20.35 -7.94 -2.68
N TYR A 19 -20.77 -9.06 -2.07
CA TYR A 19 -20.89 -9.23 -0.63
C TYR A 19 -19.55 -9.55 0.04
N TYR A 20 -18.75 -10.46 -0.52
CA TYR A 20 -17.51 -10.96 0.09
C TYR A 20 -16.25 -10.24 -0.40
N PHE A 21 -16.14 -9.87 -1.67
CA PHE A 21 -15.03 -9.09 -2.24
C PHE A 21 -15.31 -7.59 -2.11
N ASN A 22 -15.39 -7.13 -0.86
CA ASN A 22 -15.61 -5.73 -0.49
C ASN A 22 -14.45 -5.27 0.38
N ASN A 23 -13.76 -4.20 0.04
CA ASN A 23 -12.60 -3.77 0.81
C ASN A 23 -12.91 -2.85 2.01
N LYS A 24 -14.17 -2.70 2.43
CA LYS A 24 -14.48 -1.95 3.66
C LYS A 24 -13.69 -2.58 4.84
N PRO A 25 -12.81 -1.83 5.53
CA PRO A 25 -11.83 -2.40 6.46
C PRO A 25 -12.45 -3.13 7.65
N ILE A 26 -13.54 -2.58 8.18
CA ILE A 26 -14.30 -3.16 9.28
C ILE A 26 -15.67 -3.58 8.73
N LEU A 27 -15.90 -4.89 8.72
CA LEU A 27 -17.15 -5.53 8.38
C LEU A 27 -17.39 -6.66 9.39
N SER A 28 -18.49 -6.58 10.13
CA SER A 28 -19.01 -7.69 10.94
C SER A 28 -19.72 -8.71 10.03
N ASP A 29 -19.93 -9.92 10.57
CA ASP A 29 -20.83 -10.94 10.01
C ASP A 29 -20.41 -11.53 8.65
N ARG A 30 -19.13 -11.36 8.28
CA ARG A 30 -18.53 -11.97 7.08
C ARG A 30 -17.81 -13.26 7.45
N ASN A 31 -18.60 -14.29 7.75
CA ASN A 31 -18.11 -15.55 8.29
C ASN A 31 -17.58 -16.53 7.25
N THR A 32 -17.49 -16.16 5.96
CA THR A 32 -16.98 -17.03 4.89
C THR A 32 -15.80 -16.38 4.18
N VAL A 33 -14.73 -17.16 3.99
CA VAL A 33 -13.58 -16.80 3.16
C VAL A 33 -13.76 -17.42 1.78
N TRP A 34 -13.49 -16.64 0.75
CA TRP A 34 -13.47 -17.07 -0.64
C TRP A 34 -12.07 -16.87 -1.19
N LEU A 35 -11.55 -17.88 -1.89
CA LEU A 35 -10.24 -17.88 -2.52
C LEU A 35 -10.42 -18.32 -3.98
N CYS A 36 -10.23 -17.38 -4.90
CA CYS A 36 -10.12 -17.66 -6.32
C CYS A 36 -8.64 -17.84 -6.65
N CYS A 37 -8.23 -18.98 -7.21
CA CYS A 37 -6.85 -19.23 -7.61
C CYS A 37 -6.72 -19.37 -9.12
N GLU A 38 -5.58 -18.94 -9.62
CA GLU A 38 -5.11 -19.12 -10.98
C GLU A 38 -3.70 -19.72 -10.92
N VAL A 39 -3.43 -20.72 -11.77
CA VAL A 39 -2.13 -21.38 -11.90
C VAL A 39 -1.60 -21.18 -13.31
N LYS A 40 -0.38 -20.64 -13.43
CA LYS A 40 0.32 -20.39 -14.68
C LYS A 40 1.71 -21.03 -14.66
N THR A 41 2.32 -21.13 -15.84
CA THR A 41 3.76 -21.38 -15.96
C THR A 41 4.53 -20.08 -15.69
N LYS A 42 5.86 -20.16 -15.63
CA LYS A 42 6.75 -19.00 -15.52
C LYS A 42 6.69 -18.04 -16.72
N ASP A 43 6.15 -18.47 -17.86
CA ASP A 43 5.95 -17.57 -19.01
C ASP A 43 4.73 -16.69 -18.75
N PRO A 44 4.89 -15.37 -18.51
CA PRO A 44 3.78 -14.48 -18.19
C PRO A 44 2.81 -14.30 -19.36
N SER A 45 3.25 -14.61 -20.58
CA SER A 45 2.44 -14.53 -21.80
C SER A 45 1.58 -15.78 -22.00
N GLY A 46 1.87 -16.85 -21.24
CA GLY A 46 1.16 -18.11 -21.30
C GLY A 46 -0.26 -18.01 -20.73
N PRO A 47 -1.21 -18.77 -21.29
CA PRO A 47 -2.53 -18.88 -20.69
C PRO A 47 -2.47 -19.55 -19.30
N PRO A 48 -3.47 -19.31 -18.44
CA PRO A 48 -3.63 -20.08 -17.21
C PRO A 48 -3.79 -21.57 -17.53
N LEU A 49 -3.05 -22.41 -16.80
CA LEU A 49 -3.12 -23.86 -16.89
C LEU A 49 -4.39 -24.39 -16.23
N ASP A 50 -4.74 -23.82 -15.07
CA ASP A 50 -5.93 -24.18 -14.33
C ASP A 50 -6.36 -23.02 -13.41
N ALA A 51 -7.62 -23.03 -13.01
CA ALA A 51 -8.19 -22.06 -12.11
C ALA A 51 -9.26 -22.73 -11.23
N LYS A 52 -9.43 -22.24 -10.00
CA LYS A 52 -10.41 -22.84 -9.08
C LYS A 52 -10.90 -21.86 -8.04
N ILE A 53 -12.12 -22.06 -7.55
CA ILE A 53 -12.68 -21.32 -6.41
C ILE A 53 -12.80 -22.26 -5.23
N PHE A 54 -12.28 -21.83 -4.09
CA PHE A 54 -12.43 -22.47 -2.80
C PHE A 54 -13.19 -21.53 -1.86
N GLN A 55 -14.05 -22.09 -1.02
CA GLN A 55 -14.74 -21.36 0.02
C GLN A 55 -14.89 -22.22 1.27
N ASP A 56 -14.87 -21.57 2.43
CA ASP A 56 -15.24 -22.17 3.71
C ASP A 56 -15.51 -21.06 4.74
N GLU A 57 -16.14 -21.44 5.85
CA GLU A 57 -16.35 -20.54 6.97
C GLU A 57 -15.05 -20.22 7.71
N VAL A 58 -14.96 -19.01 8.26
CA VAL A 58 -13.81 -18.52 9.01
C VAL A 58 -13.65 -19.29 10.33
N TYR A 59 -14.77 -19.67 10.95
CA TYR A 59 -14.81 -20.40 12.23
C TYR A 59 -14.78 -21.92 12.05
N SER A 60 -14.76 -22.42 10.81
CA SER A 60 -14.57 -23.85 10.58
C SER A 60 -13.15 -24.26 10.99
N LYS A 61 -12.92 -25.57 11.14
CA LYS A 61 -11.61 -26.08 11.56
C LYS A 61 -10.59 -25.61 10.53
N PRO A 62 -9.38 -25.14 10.92
CA PRO A 62 -8.41 -24.59 9.97
C PRO A 62 -8.02 -25.50 8.81
N LYS A 63 -8.21 -26.81 8.94
CA LYS A 63 -8.01 -27.81 7.87
C LYS A 63 -8.98 -27.64 6.70
N ASP A 64 -10.14 -27.04 6.95
CA ASP A 64 -11.22 -26.86 5.99
C ASP A 64 -11.14 -25.48 5.33
N HIS A 65 -10.31 -24.56 5.86
CA HIS A 65 -10.11 -23.22 5.29
C HIS A 65 -9.66 -23.28 3.81
N PRO A 66 -10.04 -22.28 2.99
CA PRO A 66 -9.76 -22.29 1.55
C PRO A 66 -8.29 -22.48 1.19
N GLU A 67 -7.36 -21.94 1.98
CA GLU A 67 -5.92 -22.08 1.77
C GLU A 67 -5.46 -23.53 1.92
N MET A 68 -6.01 -24.25 2.90
CA MET A 68 -5.67 -25.66 3.12
C MET A 68 -6.31 -26.57 2.06
N ARG A 69 -7.54 -26.26 1.65
CA ARG A 69 -8.18 -26.93 0.50
C ARG A 69 -7.39 -26.73 -0.78
N PHE A 70 -6.88 -25.52 -1.02
CA PHE A 70 -5.96 -25.25 -2.13
C PHE A 70 -4.70 -26.11 -2.02
N LEU A 71 -4.01 -26.12 -0.87
CA LEU A 71 -2.76 -26.90 -0.73
C LEU A 71 -2.98 -28.39 -0.99
N HIS A 72 -4.11 -28.94 -0.52
CA HIS A 72 -4.47 -30.34 -0.77
C HIS A 72 -4.72 -30.59 -2.26
N TRP A 73 -5.52 -29.74 -2.91
CA TRP A 73 -5.80 -29.84 -4.33
C TRP A 73 -4.54 -29.67 -5.18
N PHE A 74 -3.74 -28.65 -4.92
CA PHE A 74 -2.56 -28.30 -5.71
C PHE A 74 -1.48 -29.39 -5.68
N ARG A 75 -1.30 -30.08 -4.54
CA ARG A 75 -0.39 -31.24 -4.45
C ARG A 75 -0.80 -32.37 -5.37
N LYS A 76 -2.09 -32.72 -5.41
CA LYS A 76 -2.62 -33.76 -6.31
C LYS A 76 -2.56 -33.30 -7.77
N TRP A 77 -2.90 -32.04 -8.02
CA TRP A 77 -2.87 -31.44 -9.34
C TRP A 77 -1.45 -31.50 -9.94
N ARG A 78 -0.41 -31.13 -9.17
CA ARG A 78 0.97 -31.17 -9.63
C ARG A 78 1.49 -32.55 -9.98
N GLN A 79 1.01 -33.61 -9.32
CA GLN A 79 1.40 -34.99 -9.66
C GLN A 79 0.93 -35.41 -11.06
N LEU A 80 -0.10 -34.74 -11.60
CA LEU A 80 -0.68 -35.01 -12.91
C LEU A 80 -0.10 -34.10 -14.02
N HIS A 81 0.81 -33.18 -13.66
CA HIS A 81 1.37 -32.19 -14.57
C HIS A 81 2.91 -32.27 -14.58
N ARG A 82 3.54 -31.62 -15.55
CA ARG A 82 5.00 -31.63 -15.72
C ARG A 82 5.70 -31.02 -14.51
N ASP A 83 6.84 -31.58 -14.13
CA ASP A 83 7.66 -31.00 -13.07
C ASP A 83 8.40 -29.74 -13.57
N GLN A 84 7.76 -28.58 -13.40
CA GLN A 84 8.24 -27.28 -13.84
C GLN A 84 7.95 -26.19 -12.79
N GLU A 85 8.38 -24.97 -13.07
CA GLU A 85 8.05 -23.80 -12.26
C GLU A 85 6.61 -23.32 -12.51
N TYR A 86 5.92 -22.97 -11.42
CA TYR A 86 4.54 -22.52 -11.41
C TYR A 86 4.40 -21.17 -10.73
N GLU A 87 3.62 -20.30 -11.36
CA GLU A 87 3.17 -19.05 -10.77
C GLU A 87 1.71 -19.18 -10.34
N VAL A 88 1.49 -19.06 -9.04
CA VAL A 88 0.16 -19.14 -8.45
C VAL A 88 -0.29 -17.75 -8.01
N THR A 89 -1.49 -17.36 -8.42
CA THR A 89 -2.13 -16.13 -7.96
C THR A 89 -3.40 -16.45 -7.19
N TRP A 90 -3.54 -15.88 -5.99
CA TRP A 90 -4.76 -15.96 -5.18
C TRP A 90 -5.44 -14.59 -5.12
N TYR A 91 -6.76 -14.58 -5.31
CA TYR A 91 -7.64 -13.48 -4.95
C TYR A 91 -8.52 -13.94 -3.79
N VAL A 92 -8.23 -13.44 -2.59
CA VAL A 92 -8.86 -13.91 -1.36
C VAL A 92 -9.66 -12.80 -0.67
N SER A 93 -10.85 -13.12 -0.19
CA SER A 93 -11.76 -12.14 0.42
C SER A 93 -11.30 -11.63 1.79
N TRP A 94 -10.50 -12.43 2.50
CA TRP A 94 -9.85 -12.12 3.77
C TRP A 94 -8.41 -12.64 3.76
N SER A 95 -7.48 -11.94 4.38
CA SER A 95 -6.12 -12.45 4.53
C SER A 95 -6.09 -13.75 5.38
N PRO A 96 -5.11 -14.65 5.16
CA PRO A 96 -5.11 -15.98 5.78
C PRO A 96 -5.04 -15.97 7.31
N CYS A 97 -5.66 -16.93 7.99
CA CYS A 97 -5.50 -17.08 9.45
C CYS A 97 -4.04 -17.45 9.82
N THR A 98 -3.65 -17.27 11.09
CA THR A 98 -2.29 -17.59 11.58
C THR A 98 -1.83 -19.00 11.18
N ARG A 99 -2.71 -19.99 11.32
CA ARG A 99 -2.39 -21.39 10.98
C ARG A 99 -2.26 -21.61 9.47
N CYS A 100 -3.14 -21.03 8.66
CA CYS A 100 -3.04 -21.08 7.20
C CYS A 100 -1.76 -20.40 6.72
N ALA A 101 -1.46 -19.20 7.22
CA ALA A 101 -0.25 -18.46 6.85
C ALA A 101 1.02 -19.27 7.12
N ASN A 102 1.16 -19.88 8.29
CA ASN A 102 2.32 -20.72 8.63
C ASN A 102 2.42 -21.99 7.76
N ASN A 103 1.29 -22.64 7.46
CA ASN A 103 1.27 -23.82 6.61
C ASN A 103 1.65 -23.49 5.16
N VAL A 104 1.18 -22.36 4.64
CA VAL A 104 1.55 -21.87 3.30
C VAL A 104 3.02 -21.48 3.26
N ALA A 105 3.53 -20.79 4.28
CA ALA A 105 4.95 -20.47 4.40
C ALA A 105 5.82 -21.74 4.39
N THR A 106 5.42 -22.75 5.16
CA THR A 106 6.11 -24.05 5.21
C THR A 106 6.07 -24.78 3.87
N PHE A 107 4.96 -24.67 3.14
CA PHE A 107 4.83 -25.24 1.80
C PHE A 107 5.78 -24.57 0.81
N LEU A 108 5.82 -23.23 0.78
CA LEU A 108 6.71 -22.48 -0.12
C LEU A 108 8.19 -22.71 0.20
N ALA A 109 8.56 -22.76 1.49
CA ALA A 109 9.93 -23.04 1.91
C ALA A 109 10.44 -24.42 1.45
N LYS A 110 9.54 -25.39 1.27
CA LYS A 110 9.89 -26.74 0.80
C LYS A 110 9.89 -26.88 -0.72
N ASP A 111 9.36 -25.90 -1.45
CA ASP A 111 9.09 -26.03 -2.87
C ASP A 111 9.54 -24.79 -3.66
N PRO A 112 10.80 -24.75 -4.10
CA PRO A 112 11.35 -23.58 -4.80
C PRO A 112 10.77 -23.36 -6.19
N LYS A 113 10.03 -24.32 -6.74
CA LYS A 113 9.41 -24.22 -8.07
C LYS A 113 8.07 -23.50 -8.04
N VAL A 114 7.59 -23.04 -6.89
CA VAL A 114 6.29 -22.38 -6.77
C VAL A 114 6.47 -20.96 -6.27
N THR A 115 6.02 -20.00 -7.06
CA THR A 115 5.85 -18.61 -6.62
C THR A 115 4.38 -18.37 -6.31
N LEU A 116 4.11 -17.65 -5.20
CA LEU A 116 2.75 -17.35 -4.77
C LEU A 116 2.56 -15.85 -4.59
N THR A 117 1.61 -15.29 -5.34
CA THR A 117 1.11 -13.92 -5.15
C THR A 117 -0.29 -13.97 -4.56
N ILE A 118 -0.47 -13.32 -3.41
CA ILE A 118 -1.74 -13.27 -2.68
C ILE A 118 -2.29 -11.85 -2.72
N PHE A 119 -3.37 -11.64 -3.47
CA PHE A 119 -4.15 -10.42 -3.43
C PHE A 119 -5.31 -10.58 -2.43
N VAL A 120 -5.27 -9.79 -1.35
CA VAL A 120 -6.28 -9.82 -0.30
C VAL A 120 -7.25 -8.63 -0.45
N ALA A 121 -8.55 -8.89 -0.40
CA ALA A 121 -9.56 -7.83 -0.44
C ALA A 121 -9.63 -7.06 0.89
N ARG A 122 -9.39 -7.75 2.02
CA ARG A 122 -9.40 -7.21 3.37
C ARG A 122 -8.37 -7.91 4.25
N LEU A 123 -7.86 -7.19 5.23
CA LEU A 123 -7.01 -7.77 6.28
C LEU A 123 -7.87 -8.28 7.44
N TYR A 124 -7.70 -9.55 7.77
CA TYR A 124 -8.34 -10.18 8.92
C TYR A 124 -7.52 -9.92 10.18
N TYR A 125 -8.15 -9.75 11.35
CA TYR A 125 -7.52 -9.57 12.67
C TYR A 125 -6.16 -8.84 12.71
N PHE A 126 -5.97 -7.81 11.89
CA PHE A 126 -4.67 -7.14 11.72
C PHE A 126 -4.17 -6.47 13.01
N TRP A 127 -5.06 -6.22 13.97
CA TRP A 127 -4.73 -5.70 15.29
C TRP A 127 -4.15 -6.74 16.26
N LYS A 128 -4.22 -8.05 15.97
CA LYS A 128 -3.72 -9.11 16.87
C LYS A 128 -2.24 -9.42 16.59
N PRO A 129 -1.32 -9.32 17.57
CA PRO A 129 0.11 -9.53 17.37
C PRO A 129 0.47 -10.88 16.70
N ALA A 130 -0.14 -11.98 17.15
CA ALA A 130 0.08 -13.31 16.58
C ALA A 130 -0.32 -13.42 15.09
N TYR A 131 -1.28 -12.60 14.66
CA TYR A 131 -1.71 -12.54 13.27
C TYR A 131 -0.69 -11.77 12.42
N GLN A 132 -0.21 -10.64 12.93
CA GLN A 132 0.83 -9.85 12.27
C GLN A 132 2.09 -10.70 12.05
N GLU A 133 2.49 -11.46 13.06
CA GLU A 133 3.68 -12.31 12.99
C GLU A 133 3.54 -13.43 11.95
N ALA A 134 2.38 -14.07 11.87
CA ALA A 134 2.15 -15.11 10.87
C ALA A 134 2.18 -14.55 9.43
N LEU A 135 1.62 -13.35 9.20
CA LEU A 135 1.72 -12.69 7.90
C LEU A 135 3.16 -12.27 7.58
N ARG A 136 3.93 -11.83 8.59
CA ARG A 136 5.36 -11.57 8.41
C ARG A 136 6.08 -12.83 7.98
N ILE A 137 5.92 -13.94 8.70
CA ILE A 137 6.55 -15.23 8.36
C ILE A 137 6.23 -15.66 6.92
N LEU A 138 4.96 -15.52 6.51
CA LEU A 138 4.52 -15.87 5.16
C LEU A 138 5.18 -15.03 4.05
N CYS A 139 5.47 -13.76 4.33
CA CYS A 139 6.00 -12.80 3.36
C CYS A 139 7.50 -12.49 3.55
N GLN A 140 8.15 -13.03 4.59
CA GLN A 140 9.51 -12.67 4.92
C GLN A 140 10.47 -13.26 3.88
N LYS A 141 11.27 -12.39 3.26
CA LYS A 141 12.39 -12.78 2.41
C LYS A 141 13.52 -13.33 3.28
N ARG A 142 13.53 -14.63 3.57
CA ARG A 142 14.70 -15.35 4.10
C ARG A 142 15.15 -16.34 3.04
N ASP A 143 16.33 -16.16 2.46
CA ASP A 143 17.11 -17.04 1.54
C ASP A 143 16.35 -18.08 0.68
N GLY A 144 15.09 -17.83 0.35
CA GLY A 144 14.16 -18.84 -0.12
C GLY A 144 12.79 -18.28 -0.55
N PRO A 145 11.93 -19.16 -1.10
CA PRO A 145 10.64 -18.77 -1.68
C PRO A 145 9.70 -18.25 -0.60
N HIS A 146 9.05 -17.13 -0.88
CA HIS A 146 8.13 -16.46 0.02
C HIS A 146 6.91 -15.99 -0.75
N ALA A 147 5.79 -15.76 -0.07
CA ALA A 147 4.60 -15.24 -0.70
C ALA A 147 4.72 -13.72 -0.87
N THR A 148 4.30 -13.22 -2.03
CA THR A 148 4.09 -11.78 -2.23
C THR A 148 2.65 -11.44 -1.86
N MET A 149 2.42 -10.70 -0.78
CA MET A 149 1.07 -10.27 -0.39
C MET A 149 0.81 -8.82 -0.79
N LYS A 150 -0.35 -8.56 -1.41
CA LYS A 150 -0.80 -7.25 -1.86
C LYS A 150 -2.28 -7.06 -1.54
N ILE A 151 -2.72 -5.81 -1.39
CA ILE A 151 -4.16 -5.50 -1.31
C ILE A 151 -4.73 -5.41 -2.72
N MET A 152 -5.93 -5.97 -2.94
CA MET A 152 -6.65 -5.83 -4.21
C MET A 152 -6.99 -4.35 -4.48
N ASN A 153 -6.49 -3.80 -5.59
CA ASN A 153 -6.91 -2.51 -6.14
C ASN A 153 -8.03 -2.74 -7.18
N TYR A 154 -8.41 -1.68 -7.92
CA TYR A 154 -9.47 -1.78 -8.92
C TYR A 154 -9.19 -2.84 -10.00
N ASN A 155 -7.96 -2.90 -10.52
CA ASN A 155 -7.57 -3.88 -11.54
C ASN A 155 -7.74 -5.31 -11.05
N GLU A 156 -7.33 -5.63 -9.82
CA GLU A 156 -7.51 -6.98 -9.30
C GLU A 156 -8.97 -7.30 -9.01
N PHE A 157 -9.78 -6.34 -8.54
CA PHE A 157 -11.23 -6.54 -8.42
C PHE A 157 -11.89 -6.77 -9.79
N GLN A 158 -11.49 -6.01 -10.81
CA GLN A 158 -12.02 -6.13 -12.16
C GLN A 158 -11.59 -7.46 -12.80
N HIS A 159 -10.33 -7.85 -12.65
CA HIS A 159 -9.82 -9.12 -13.12
C HIS A 159 -10.57 -10.28 -12.45
N CYS A 160 -10.68 -10.27 -11.11
CA CYS A 160 -11.40 -11.32 -10.39
C CYS A 160 -12.88 -11.39 -10.80
N TRP A 161 -13.53 -10.25 -11.07
CA TRP A 161 -14.89 -10.21 -11.63
C TRP A 161 -14.97 -10.86 -13.02
N ASN A 162 -14.05 -10.51 -13.91
CA ASN A 162 -14.07 -10.96 -15.29
C ASN A 162 -13.85 -12.47 -15.43
N GLU A 163 -13.00 -13.05 -14.59
CA GLU A 163 -12.60 -14.45 -14.66
C GLU A 163 -13.51 -15.35 -13.80
N PHE A 164 -13.76 -14.97 -12.54
CA PHE A 164 -14.36 -15.88 -11.56
C PHE A 164 -15.85 -15.64 -11.27
N VAL A 165 -16.45 -14.55 -11.77
CA VAL A 165 -17.83 -14.18 -11.43
C VAL A 165 -18.76 -14.29 -12.63
N ASP A 166 -19.91 -14.95 -12.48
CA ASP A 166 -20.97 -14.84 -13.47
C ASP A 166 -21.61 -13.44 -13.42
N GLY A 167 -21.03 -12.55 -14.21
CA GLY A 167 -21.47 -11.17 -14.36
C GLY A 167 -22.63 -10.99 -15.34
N GLN A 168 -23.10 -12.05 -16.03
CA GLN A 168 -24.14 -11.97 -17.06
C GLN A 168 -23.90 -10.85 -18.10
N GLY A 169 -22.64 -10.72 -18.54
CA GLY A 169 -22.22 -9.67 -19.50
C GLY A 169 -22.06 -8.26 -18.90
N LYS A 170 -22.35 -8.04 -17.61
CA LYS A 170 -22.21 -6.73 -16.97
C LYS A 170 -20.75 -6.47 -16.55
N PRO A 171 -20.22 -5.25 -16.77
CA PRO A 171 -18.88 -4.89 -16.32
C PRO A 171 -18.83 -4.74 -14.79
N PHE A 172 -17.64 -4.89 -14.23
CA PHE A 172 -17.38 -4.58 -12.83
C PHE A 172 -17.70 -3.11 -12.53
N LYS A 173 -18.44 -2.85 -11.46
CA LYS A 173 -18.72 -1.50 -10.97
C LYS A 173 -18.12 -1.33 -9.57
N PRO A 174 -17.08 -0.50 -9.40
CA PRO A 174 -16.43 -0.32 -8.11
C PRO A 174 -17.32 0.46 -7.15
N ARG A 175 -17.15 0.22 -5.84
CA ARG A 175 -17.79 1.05 -4.81
C ARG A 175 -17.10 2.42 -4.73
N LYS A 176 -17.86 3.46 -4.36
CA LYS A 176 -17.36 4.85 -4.27
C LYS A 176 -16.09 4.99 -3.42
N ASN A 177 -16.01 4.29 -2.30
CA ASN A 177 -14.89 4.39 -1.35
C ASN A 177 -13.79 3.35 -1.57
N LEU A 178 -13.85 2.55 -2.66
CA LEU A 178 -12.86 1.51 -2.94
C LEU A 178 -11.41 2.06 -2.91
N PRO A 179 -11.08 3.20 -3.54
CA PRO A 179 -9.71 3.71 -3.52
C PRO A 179 -9.24 4.13 -2.13
N LYS A 180 -10.14 4.70 -1.31
CA LYS A 180 -9.82 5.13 0.07
C LYS A 180 -9.53 3.94 0.97
N HIS A 181 -10.38 2.92 0.89
CA HIS A 181 -10.18 1.70 1.67
C HIS A 181 -8.93 0.94 1.22
N TYR A 182 -8.62 0.95 -0.09
CA TYR A 182 -7.36 0.42 -0.60
C TYR A 182 -6.16 1.13 0.02
N THR A 183 -6.14 2.48 0.06
CA THR A 183 -5.05 3.24 0.70
C THR A 183 -4.83 2.80 2.13
N LEU A 184 -5.90 2.72 2.92
CA LEU A 184 -5.81 2.29 4.31
C LEU A 184 -5.23 0.88 4.40
N LEU A 185 -5.88 -0.09 3.74
CA LEU A 185 -5.47 -1.49 3.83
C LEU A 185 -4.03 -1.69 3.33
N HIS A 186 -3.61 -0.92 2.32
CA HIS A 186 -2.26 -0.99 1.78
C HIS A 186 -1.24 -0.44 2.78
N ALA A 187 -1.52 0.72 3.39
CA ALA A 187 -0.68 1.28 4.45
C ALA A 187 -0.61 0.33 5.66
N THR A 188 -1.76 -0.21 6.10
CA THR A 188 -1.82 -1.19 7.19
C THR A 188 -1.03 -2.45 6.85
N LEU A 189 -1.15 -3.00 5.64
CA LEU A 189 -0.35 -4.17 5.23
C LEU A 189 1.15 -3.84 5.23
N GLY A 190 1.53 -2.65 4.77
CA GLY A 190 2.91 -2.17 4.84
C GLY A 190 3.43 -2.11 6.28
N GLU A 191 2.69 -1.50 7.20
CA GLU A 191 3.02 -1.43 8.63
C GLU A 191 3.12 -2.85 9.24
N LEU A 192 2.18 -3.74 8.92
CA LEU A 192 2.17 -5.13 9.40
C LEU A 192 3.42 -5.90 8.97
N LEU A 193 3.75 -5.83 7.69
CA LEU A 193 4.89 -6.54 7.11
C LEU A 193 6.22 -5.85 7.42
N ARG A 194 6.20 -4.70 8.12
CA ARG A 194 7.35 -3.78 8.24
C ARG A 194 7.97 -3.51 6.87
N HIS A 195 7.10 -3.39 5.87
CA HIS A 195 7.53 -3.16 4.50
C HIS A 195 8.22 -1.80 4.44
N VAL A 196 9.47 -1.86 4.05
CA VAL A 196 10.34 -0.72 3.79
C VAL A 196 10.43 -0.52 2.28
N MET A 197 10.57 0.73 1.88
CA MET A 197 10.71 1.17 0.50
C MET A 197 11.95 0.54 -0.13
N ASP A 198 11.83 0.10 -1.38
CA ASP A 198 12.98 -0.35 -2.15
C ASP A 198 14.03 0.78 -2.30
N PRO A 199 15.34 0.50 -2.14
CA PRO A 199 16.39 1.50 -2.30
C PRO A 199 16.36 2.25 -3.63
N GLY A 200 16.12 1.54 -4.74
CA GLY A 200 16.00 2.17 -6.05
C GLY A 200 14.82 3.13 -6.12
N THR A 201 13.68 2.74 -5.54
CA THR A 201 12.49 3.59 -5.42
C THR A 201 12.79 4.86 -4.64
N PHE A 202 13.49 4.76 -3.51
CA PHE A 202 13.88 5.93 -2.72
C PHE A 202 14.81 6.85 -3.53
N THR A 203 15.92 6.33 -4.03
CA THR A 203 16.91 7.12 -4.78
C THR A 203 16.30 7.77 -6.01
N SER A 204 15.41 7.09 -6.74
CA SER A 204 14.74 7.65 -7.91
C SER A 204 13.70 8.71 -7.58
N ASN A 205 13.04 8.68 -6.41
CA ASN A 205 11.95 9.62 -6.10
C ASN A 205 12.36 10.74 -5.14
N PHE A 206 13.28 10.51 -4.21
CA PHE A 206 13.75 11.50 -3.24
C PHE A 206 15.00 12.26 -3.71
N ASN A 207 15.36 12.18 -4.99
CA ASN A 207 16.48 12.95 -5.54
C ASN A 207 16.13 14.45 -5.72
N ASN A 208 16.92 15.38 -5.18
CA ASN A 208 16.63 16.81 -5.24
C ASN A 208 17.23 17.57 -6.43
N LYS A 209 17.71 16.88 -7.47
CA LYS A 209 18.22 17.54 -8.68
C LYS A 209 17.14 18.39 -9.36
N PRO A 210 17.48 19.53 -9.97
CA PRO A 210 16.50 20.46 -10.57
C PRO A 210 15.75 19.86 -11.77
N TRP A 211 16.43 19.03 -12.56
CA TRP A 211 15.86 18.38 -13.73
C TRP A 211 15.66 16.89 -13.44
N VAL A 212 14.39 16.48 -13.43
CA VAL A 212 13.99 15.10 -13.18
C VAL A 212 13.02 14.66 -14.27
N SER A 213 13.47 13.80 -15.18
CA SER A 213 12.60 13.18 -16.17
C SER A 213 11.88 11.97 -15.59
N GLY A 214 10.58 11.86 -15.78
CA GLY A 214 9.82 10.64 -15.52
C GLY A 214 9.31 10.44 -14.08
N GLN A 215 9.62 11.33 -13.13
CA GLN A 215 9.08 11.29 -11.76
C GLN A 215 7.61 11.78 -11.70
N ARG A 216 6.69 10.96 -12.23
CA ARG A 216 5.24 11.21 -12.17
C ARG A 216 4.60 10.80 -10.84
N GLU A 217 5.39 10.25 -9.92
CA GLU A 217 4.93 9.76 -8.63
C GLU A 217 5.36 10.71 -7.49
N THR A 218 4.47 10.84 -6.51
CA THR A 218 4.76 11.46 -5.23
C THR A 218 4.79 10.36 -4.17
N TYR A 219 5.94 10.19 -3.52
CA TYR A 219 6.09 9.35 -2.34
C TYR A 219 6.06 10.23 -1.10
N LEU A 220 5.39 9.77 -0.06
CA LEU A 220 5.24 10.45 1.22
C LEU A 220 5.53 9.46 2.33
N CYS A 221 6.64 9.66 3.04
CA CYS A 221 6.96 8.98 4.29
C CYS A 221 6.42 9.82 5.46
N TYR A 222 5.97 9.17 6.53
CA TYR A 222 5.44 9.85 7.70
C TYR A 222 5.85 9.19 9.01
N LYS A 223 5.93 10.00 10.05
CA LYS A 223 6.00 9.56 11.45
C LYS A 223 5.04 10.37 12.31
N VAL A 224 4.53 9.75 13.37
CA VAL A 224 3.66 10.40 14.35
C VAL A 224 4.32 10.35 15.72
N GLU A 225 4.37 11.49 16.40
CA GLU A 225 4.87 11.62 17.76
C GLU A 225 3.74 12.12 18.66
N ARG A 226 3.67 11.63 19.90
CA ARG A 226 2.73 12.09 20.92
C ARG A 226 3.48 12.89 21.97
N SER A 227 2.91 14.02 22.40
CA SER A 227 3.44 14.78 23.52
C SER A 227 3.21 14.01 24.83
N HIS A 228 4.25 13.85 25.64
CA HIS A 228 4.18 13.25 26.96
C HIS A 228 5.25 13.90 27.85
N ASN A 229 4.83 14.55 28.94
CA ASN A 229 5.71 15.26 29.87
C ASN A 229 6.72 16.18 29.15
N ASP A 230 6.22 17.07 28.28
CA ASP A 230 7.01 18.01 27.47
C ASP A 230 8.04 17.38 26.51
N THR A 231 7.96 16.06 26.29
CA THR A 231 8.78 15.33 25.32
C THR A 231 7.91 14.75 24.19
N TRP A 232 8.47 14.68 22.99
CA TRP A 232 7.81 14.05 21.83
C TRP A 232 8.21 12.58 21.74
N VAL A 233 7.27 11.69 22.02
CA VAL A 233 7.47 10.24 21.99
C VAL A 233 7.02 9.67 20.64
N LEU A 234 7.91 9.01 19.92
CA LEU A 234 7.62 8.39 18.63
C LEU A 234 6.64 7.21 18.79
N LEU A 235 5.55 7.24 18.02
CA LEU A 235 4.61 6.13 17.90
C LEU A 235 5.04 5.23 16.75
N ASN A 236 5.86 4.22 17.06
CA ASN A 236 6.40 3.29 16.06
C ASN A 236 5.32 2.57 15.22
N GLN A 237 4.11 2.43 15.78
CA GLN A 237 2.95 1.84 15.08
C GLN A 237 2.32 2.77 14.02
N HIS A 238 2.65 4.07 14.02
CA HIS A 238 2.11 5.08 13.10
C HIS A 238 3.25 5.75 12.33
N ARG A 239 4.04 4.89 11.69
CA ARG A 239 5.17 5.26 10.84
C ARG A 239 5.12 4.39 9.59
N GLY A 240 5.22 5.02 8.44
CA GLY A 240 5.15 4.31 7.17
C GLY A 240 5.41 5.22 5.98
N PHE A 241 5.14 4.70 4.79
CA PHE A 241 5.16 5.48 3.57
C PHE A 241 3.99 5.09 2.67
N LEU A 242 3.63 6.01 1.78
CA LEU A 242 2.61 5.80 0.76
C LEU A 242 3.01 6.54 -0.52
N ARG A 243 2.25 6.31 -1.59
CA ARG A 243 2.38 7.05 -2.84
C ARG A 243 1.02 7.50 -3.36
N ASN A 244 1.04 8.39 -4.34
CA ASN A 244 -0.17 8.76 -5.09
C ASN A 244 -0.77 7.54 -5.80
N GLN A 245 -2.09 7.56 -5.96
CA GLN A 245 -2.81 6.61 -6.79
C GLN A 245 -2.88 7.15 -8.22
N ALA A 246 -2.24 6.47 -9.17
CA ALA A 246 -2.31 6.80 -10.58
C ALA A 246 -3.35 5.91 -11.32
N PRO A 247 -4.17 6.46 -12.24
CA PRO A 247 -5.19 5.71 -12.98
C PRO A 247 -4.63 4.54 -13.79
N ASP A 248 -3.50 4.75 -14.47
CA ASP A 248 -2.82 3.76 -15.30
C ASP A 248 -2.28 2.57 -14.50
N ARG A 249 -1.77 2.83 -13.28
CA ARG A 249 -1.18 1.78 -12.43
C ARG A 249 -2.20 1.01 -11.59
N HIS A 250 -3.25 1.68 -11.12
CA HIS A 250 -4.22 1.08 -10.19
C HIS A 250 -5.60 0.84 -10.79
N GLY A 251 -5.82 1.27 -12.03
CA GLY A 251 -7.09 1.15 -12.73
C GLY A 251 -8.21 2.05 -12.21
N PHE A 252 -7.93 2.93 -11.25
CA PHE A 252 -8.94 3.81 -10.71
C PHE A 252 -9.39 4.83 -11.76
N PRO A 253 -10.70 5.14 -11.86
CA PRO A 253 -11.19 6.13 -12.82
C PRO A 253 -10.61 7.54 -12.64
N LYS A 254 -10.13 7.85 -11.43
CA LYS A 254 -9.48 9.12 -11.09
C LYS A 254 -8.30 8.85 -10.19
N GLY A 255 -7.20 9.56 -10.45
CA GLY A 255 -6.02 9.53 -9.60
C GLY A 255 -6.28 10.25 -8.27
N ARG A 256 -5.38 10.01 -7.30
CA ARG A 256 -5.42 10.65 -5.99
C ARG A 256 -4.00 10.94 -5.54
N HIS A 257 -3.72 12.19 -5.18
CA HIS A 257 -2.37 12.57 -4.77
C HIS A 257 -2.00 11.97 -3.40
N ALA A 258 -0.69 11.85 -3.14
CA ALA A 258 -0.15 11.20 -1.94
C ALA A 258 -0.65 11.86 -0.65
N GLU A 259 -0.76 13.19 -0.64
CA GLU A 259 -1.22 13.98 0.51
C GLU A 259 -2.69 13.70 0.81
N LEU A 260 -3.53 13.52 -0.22
CA LEU A 260 -4.93 13.15 -0.02
C LEU A 260 -5.08 11.71 0.44
N CYS A 261 -4.23 10.80 -0.05
CA CYS A 261 -4.13 9.44 0.48
C CYS A 261 -3.71 9.46 1.96
N PHE A 262 -2.75 10.30 2.32
CA PHE A 262 -2.30 10.49 3.69
C PHE A 262 -3.40 11.02 4.60
N LEU A 263 -4.14 12.06 4.18
CA LEU A 263 -5.27 12.58 4.96
C LEU A 263 -6.40 11.55 5.14
N ASP A 264 -6.59 10.64 4.18
CA ASP A 264 -7.56 9.55 4.35
C ASP A 264 -7.09 8.51 5.38
N LEU A 265 -5.79 8.43 5.70
CA LEU A 265 -5.21 7.48 6.65
C LEU A 265 -5.39 7.94 8.11
N ILE A 266 -5.23 9.24 8.39
CA ILE A 266 -5.19 9.78 9.76
C ILE A 266 -6.39 9.38 10.63
N PRO A 267 -7.66 9.42 10.16
CA PRO A 267 -8.81 9.06 10.99
C PRO A 267 -8.77 7.63 11.54
N PHE A 268 -7.99 6.74 10.93
CA PHE A 268 -7.88 5.35 11.35
C PHE A 268 -6.93 5.14 12.53
N TRP A 269 -6.08 6.11 12.85
CA TRP A 269 -5.22 6.04 14.04
C TRP A 269 -5.98 6.29 15.34
N LYS A 270 -7.22 6.83 15.26
CA LYS A 270 -8.05 7.17 16.42
C LYS A 270 -7.25 7.96 17.46
N LEU A 271 -6.57 9.00 17.00
CA LEU A 271 -5.83 9.92 17.86
C LEU A 271 -6.79 10.47 18.93
N ASP A 272 -6.34 10.50 20.18
CA ASP A 272 -7.09 11.09 21.29
C ASP A 272 -6.92 12.61 21.30
N ASP A 273 -7.42 13.29 22.33
CA ASP A 273 -7.33 14.75 22.44
C ASP A 273 -5.94 15.26 22.88
N GLN A 274 -4.93 14.39 22.97
CA GLN A 274 -3.55 14.80 23.28
C GLN A 274 -2.91 15.53 22.08
N GLN A 275 -1.78 16.19 22.36
CA GLN A 275 -1.01 16.86 21.31
C GLN A 275 -0.18 15.85 20.52
N TYR A 276 -0.33 15.89 19.19
CA TYR A 276 0.42 15.06 18.26
C TYR A 276 1.24 15.92 17.29
N ARG A 277 2.42 15.43 16.94
CA ARG A 277 3.23 15.98 15.86
C ARG A 277 3.33 14.96 14.75
N ILE A 278 2.81 15.32 13.59
CA ILE A 278 2.91 14.55 12.36
C ILE A 278 4.03 15.16 11.53
N THR A 279 5.03 14.36 11.19
CA THR A 279 6.10 14.78 10.27
C THR A 279 5.99 13.99 8.98
N CYS A 280 5.86 14.70 7.85
CA CYS A 280 5.81 14.15 6.51
C CYS A 280 7.10 14.48 5.76
N PHE A 281 7.68 13.50 5.08
CA PHE A 281 8.80 13.66 4.14
C PHE A 281 8.28 13.30 2.76
N THR A 282 8.20 14.27 1.85
CA THR A 282 7.52 14.12 0.56
C THR A 282 8.47 14.39 -0.59
N SER A 283 8.44 13.55 -1.63
CA SER A 283 9.28 13.73 -2.81
C SER A 283 8.93 15.00 -3.60
N TRP A 284 7.67 15.43 -3.56
CA TRP A 284 7.19 16.68 -4.13
C TRP A 284 6.40 17.47 -3.08
N SER A 285 6.59 18.80 -3.04
CA SER A 285 5.76 19.66 -2.21
C SER A 285 4.28 19.57 -2.63
N PRO A 286 3.32 19.77 -1.70
CA PRO A 286 1.91 19.67 -2.02
C PRO A 286 1.48 20.68 -3.08
N CYS A 287 0.66 20.23 -4.04
CA CYS A 287 0.01 21.13 -4.98
C CYS A 287 -1.05 22.01 -4.27
N PHE A 288 -1.55 23.06 -4.94
CA PHE A 288 -2.54 23.98 -4.38
C PHE A 288 -3.73 23.28 -3.71
N SER A 289 -4.38 22.35 -4.41
CA SER A 289 -5.56 21.65 -3.88
C SER A 289 -5.23 20.78 -2.67
N CYS A 290 -4.06 20.13 -2.66
CA CYS A 290 -3.62 19.31 -1.54
C CYS A 290 -3.29 20.18 -0.33
N ALA A 291 -2.56 21.28 -0.54
CA ALA A 291 -2.22 22.23 0.51
C ALA A 291 -3.48 22.82 1.17
N GLN A 292 -4.50 23.19 0.39
CA GLN A 292 -5.80 23.66 0.92
C GLN A 292 -6.50 22.61 1.80
N LYS A 293 -6.48 21.33 1.38
CA LYS A 293 -7.08 20.23 2.16
C LYS A 293 -6.30 19.96 3.45
N MET A 294 -4.97 20.00 3.40
CA MET A 294 -4.13 19.88 4.59
C MET A 294 -4.33 21.07 5.53
N ALA A 295 -4.47 22.29 5.01
CA ALA A 295 -4.72 23.48 5.81
C ALA A 295 -6.06 23.39 6.55
N LYS A 296 -7.12 22.95 5.84
CA LYS A 296 -8.43 22.67 6.45
C LYS A 296 -8.33 21.57 7.52
N PHE A 297 -7.56 20.51 7.28
CA PHE A 297 -7.35 19.45 8.26
C PHE A 297 -6.72 19.98 9.55
N ILE A 298 -5.61 20.70 9.47
CA ILE A 298 -4.94 21.27 10.66
C ILE A 298 -5.84 22.28 11.37
N SER A 299 -6.59 23.08 10.60
CA SER A 299 -7.52 24.07 11.16
C SER A 299 -8.63 23.41 11.98
N ASN A 300 -9.09 22.22 11.57
CA ASN A 300 -10.11 21.45 12.27
C ASN A 300 -9.55 20.56 13.40
N ASN A 301 -8.23 20.31 13.43
CA ASN A 301 -7.58 19.42 14.39
C ASN A 301 -6.44 20.16 15.08
N LYS A 302 -6.79 21.09 15.98
CA LYS A 302 -5.83 21.96 16.68
C LYS A 302 -4.84 21.21 17.57
N HIS A 303 -5.15 19.97 17.94
CA HIS A 303 -4.28 19.06 18.68
C HIS A 303 -3.20 18.39 17.81
N VAL A 304 -3.19 18.66 16.48
CA VAL A 304 -2.21 18.10 15.54
C VAL A 304 -1.33 19.20 14.94
N SER A 305 -0.04 19.14 15.24
CA SER A 305 0.98 19.93 14.56
C SER A 305 1.50 19.18 13.33
N LEU A 306 1.55 19.85 12.18
CA LEU A 306 2.06 19.26 10.94
C LEU A 306 3.42 19.87 10.56
N CYS A 307 4.40 19.00 10.32
CA CYS A 307 5.69 19.34 9.74
C CYS A 307 5.82 18.66 8.36
N ILE A 308 6.16 19.41 7.32
CA ILE A 308 6.36 18.90 5.96
C ILE A 308 7.78 19.23 5.54
N PHE A 309 8.54 18.20 5.22
CA PHE A 309 9.84 18.29 4.57
C PHE A 309 9.67 17.84 3.12
N ALA A 310 9.84 18.74 2.16
CA ALA A 310 9.76 18.42 0.74
C ALA A 310 11.16 18.22 0.14
N THR A 311 11.32 17.23 -0.72
CA THR A 311 12.54 17.05 -1.51
C THR A 311 12.64 18.10 -2.62
N ARG A 312 11.52 18.35 -3.33
CA ARG A 312 11.44 19.30 -4.45
C ARG A 312 10.20 20.18 -4.30
N ILE A 313 10.29 21.40 -4.82
CA ILE A 313 9.14 22.29 -4.95
C ILE A 313 8.42 21.92 -6.24
N TYR A 314 7.19 21.45 -6.11
CA TYR A 314 6.28 21.27 -7.23
C TYR A 314 5.73 22.63 -7.65
N ASP A 315 5.92 22.95 -8.93
CA ASP A 315 5.43 24.18 -9.54
C ASP A 315 4.57 23.83 -10.75
N ASP A 316 3.27 24.06 -10.64
CA ASP A 316 2.31 23.90 -11.73
C ASP A 316 2.16 25.18 -12.57
N GLN A 317 3.06 26.17 -12.38
CA GLN A 317 2.93 27.54 -12.93
C GLN A 317 1.59 28.21 -12.54
N GLY A 318 0.96 27.71 -11.48
CA GLY A 318 -0.34 28.15 -11.02
C GLY A 318 -0.28 28.59 -9.56
N ARG A 319 -1.19 28.05 -8.76
CA ARG A 319 -1.45 28.52 -7.39
C ARG A 319 -0.68 27.75 -6.33
N CYS A 320 0.29 26.90 -6.69
CA CYS A 320 1.04 26.12 -5.70
C CYS A 320 1.69 26.99 -4.62
N GLN A 321 2.28 28.13 -5.01
CA GLN A 321 2.88 29.08 -4.06
C GLN A 321 1.85 29.64 -3.06
N GLU A 322 0.63 29.97 -3.51
CA GLU A 322 -0.47 30.38 -2.64
C GLU A 322 -0.92 29.26 -1.69
N GLY A 323 -0.94 28.02 -2.18
CA GLY A 323 -1.23 26.83 -1.38
C GLY A 323 -0.24 26.65 -0.23
N LEU A 324 1.05 26.72 -0.54
CA LEU A 324 2.12 26.61 0.47
C LEU A 324 2.05 27.75 1.50
N ARG A 325 1.82 29.00 1.05
CA ARG A 325 1.61 30.15 1.96
C ARG A 325 0.41 29.96 2.87
N THR A 326 -0.72 29.49 2.33
CA THR A 326 -1.93 29.21 3.12
C THR A 326 -1.65 28.15 4.18
N LEU A 327 -0.99 27.07 3.79
CA LEU A 327 -0.66 25.97 4.69
C LEU A 327 0.31 26.40 5.80
N HIS A 328 1.31 27.21 5.47
CA HIS A 328 2.21 27.81 6.44
C HIS A 328 1.48 28.74 7.42
N ARG A 329 0.58 29.61 6.91
CA ARG A 329 -0.18 30.57 7.72
C ARG A 329 -1.07 29.92 8.77
N VAL A 330 -1.62 28.72 8.49
CA VAL A 330 -2.43 27.98 9.47
C VAL A 330 -1.60 27.19 10.50
N GLY A 331 -0.27 27.33 10.47
CA GLY A 331 0.64 26.79 11.48
C GLY A 331 1.41 25.53 11.06
N ALA A 332 1.32 25.08 9.81
CA ALA A 332 2.16 23.99 9.33
C ALA A 332 3.61 24.46 9.16
N LYS A 333 4.57 23.69 9.67
CA LYS A 333 5.99 23.92 9.39
C LYS A 333 6.31 23.31 8.03
N ILE A 334 6.83 24.11 7.10
CA ILE A 334 7.21 23.65 5.76
C ILE A 334 8.68 23.96 5.55
N ALA A 335 9.47 22.94 5.21
CA ALA A 335 10.91 23.04 4.97
C ALA A 335 11.31 22.16 3.77
N MET A 336 12.49 22.42 3.22
CA MET A 336 13.11 21.50 2.26
C MET A 336 13.97 20.48 3.02
N MET A 337 14.05 19.26 2.51
CA MET A 337 14.93 18.23 3.06
C MET A 337 16.40 18.60 2.82
N ASN A 338 17.22 18.52 3.87
CA ASN A 338 18.67 18.54 3.79
C ASN A 338 19.24 17.12 4.01
N TYR A 339 20.57 16.98 4.05
CA TYR A 339 21.25 15.72 4.30
C TYR A 339 20.64 14.91 5.43
N SER A 340 20.38 15.54 6.58
CA SER A 340 19.87 14.91 7.79
C SER A 340 18.50 14.27 7.57
N GLU A 341 17.59 14.94 6.85
CA GLU A 341 16.28 14.35 6.56
C GLU A 341 16.36 13.23 5.51
N PHE A 342 17.28 13.32 4.54
CA PHE A 342 17.49 12.22 3.58
C PHE A 342 18.07 10.98 4.25
N GLU A 343 19.11 11.15 5.07
CA GLU A 343 19.72 10.08 5.86
C GLU A 343 18.69 9.47 6.81
N TYR A 344 17.94 10.30 7.56
CA TYR A 344 16.86 9.83 8.41
C TYR A 344 15.87 8.99 7.61
N CYS A 345 15.43 9.45 6.43
CA CYS A 345 14.48 8.70 5.63
C CYS A 345 15.06 7.38 5.10
N TRP A 346 16.33 7.35 4.73
CA TRP A 346 17.03 6.13 4.31
C TRP A 346 17.08 5.11 5.45
N ASP A 347 17.51 5.52 6.64
CA ASP A 347 17.63 4.63 7.79
C ASP A 347 16.29 4.14 8.32
N THR A 348 15.24 4.90 8.05
CA THR A 348 13.92 4.73 8.64
C THR A 348 12.96 3.99 7.71
N PHE A 349 12.92 4.35 6.43
CA PHE A 349 11.88 3.90 5.52
C PHE A 349 12.39 3.01 4.40
N VAL A 350 13.70 2.79 4.25
CA VAL A 350 14.28 2.07 3.11
C VAL A 350 14.82 0.70 3.52
N ASP A 351 14.65 -0.31 2.65
CA ASP A 351 15.29 -1.62 2.78
C ASP A 351 16.77 -1.54 2.48
N ARG A 352 17.51 -0.87 3.35
CA ARG A 352 18.93 -0.57 3.13
C ARG A 352 19.84 -1.78 3.26
N GLN A 353 19.34 -2.92 3.76
CA GLN A 353 20.12 -4.15 3.95
C GLN A 353 21.48 -3.92 4.63
N GLY A 354 21.49 -3.04 5.65
CA GLY A 354 22.69 -2.65 6.39
C GLY A 354 23.57 -1.59 5.71
N ARG A 355 23.31 -1.21 4.45
CA ARG A 355 24.09 -0.19 3.74
C ARG A 355 23.79 1.22 4.27
N PRO A 356 24.81 2.09 4.41
CA PRO A 356 24.61 3.48 4.81
C PRO A 356 23.97 4.29 3.67
N PHE A 357 23.41 5.45 4.01
CA PHE A 357 22.96 6.41 3.00
C PHE A 357 24.15 6.88 2.16
N GLN A 358 23.95 6.99 0.85
CA GLN A 358 24.95 7.53 -0.07
C GLN A 358 24.35 8.79 -0.71
N PRO A 359 24.80 10.00 -0.33
CA PRO A 359 24.33 11.22 -0.95
C PRO A 359 24.73 11.26 -2.43
N TRP A 360 23.88 11.84 -3.27
CA TRP A 360 24.21 12.10 -4.67
C TRP A 360 24.91 13.45 -4.82
N ASP A 361 25.64 13.62 -5.92
CA ASP A 361 26.32 14.87 -6.24
C ASP A 361 25.35 16.06 -6.24
N GLY A 362 25.76 17.13 -5.56
CA GLY A 362 24.99 18.38 -5.47
C GLY A 362 23.88 18.38 -4.42
N LEU A 363 23.76 17.36 -3.57
CA LEU A 363 22.63 17.23 -2.63
C LEU A 363 22.47 18.50 -1.76
N ASP A 364 23.55 18.98 -1.14
CA ASP A 364 23.50 20.10 -0.23
C ASP A 364 23.28 21.43 -0.96
N GLU A 365 23.94 21.63 -2.10
CA GLU A 365 23.78 22.83 -2.94
C GLU A 365 22.33 22.96 -3.43
N HIS A 366 21.74 21.86 -3.92
CA HIS A 366 20.34 21.86 -4.33
C HIS A 366 19.39 22.08 -3.15
N SER A 367 19.67 21.50 -1.97
CA SER A 367 18.86 21.70 -0.77
C SER A 367 18.88 23.16 -0.32
N GLN A 368 20.04 23.81 -0.34
CA GLN A 368 20.19 25.23 -0.01
C GLN A 368 19.45 26.13 -1.00
N ALA A 369 19.60 25.89 -2.30
CA ALA A 369 18.91 26.64 -3.35
C ALA A 369 17.38 26.52 -3.23
N LEU A 370 16.88 25.29 -3.03
CA LEU A 370 15.45 25.04 -2.83
C LEU A 370 14.95 25.66 -1.53
N SER A 371 15.73 25.64 -0.45
CA SER A 371 15.39 26.29 0.81
C SER A 371 15.27 27.81 0.66
N GLY A 372 16.19 28.44 -0.09
CA GLY A 372 16.12 29.86 -0.44
C GLY A 372 14.85 30.19 -1.23
N ARG A 373 14.54 29.37 -2.25
CA ARG A 373 13.31 29.52 -3.04
C ARG A 373 12.04 29.36 -2.20
N LEU A 374 11.98 28.35 -1.32
CA LEU A 374 10.85 28.14 -0.42
C LEU A 374 10.67 29.34 0.52
N ARG A 375 11.77 29.88 1.09
CA ARG A 375 11.72 31.07 1.94
C ARG A 375 11.10 32.26 1.21
N ALA A 376 11.51 32.52 -0.02
CA ALA A 376 10.93 33.58 -0.85
C ALA A 376 9.42 33.36 -1.09
N ILE A 377 9.00 32.12 -1.39
CA ILE A 377 7.58 31.76 -1.56
C ILE A 377 6.78 32.05 -0.28
N LEU A 378 7.31 31.69 0.89
CA LEU A 378 6.61 31.86 2.16
C LEU A 378 6.60 33.32 2.66
N GLN A 379 7.59 34.13 2.27
CA GLN A 379 7.69 35.54 2.65
C GLN A 379 6.85 36.47 1.78
N ASN A 380 6.68 36.16 0.49
CA ASN A 380 5.88 36.97 -0.43
C ASN A 380 4.41 36.94 -0.02
N GLN A 381 3.96 37.88 0.82
CA GLN A 381 2.56 38.26 0.87
C GLN A 381 2.32 39.07 -0.40
N GLY A 382 1.42 38.62 -1.29
CA GLY A 382 1.07 39.45 -2.43
C GLY A 382 0.53 40.77 -1.90
N ASN A 383 1.15 41.88 -2.28
CA ASN A 383 0.58 43.21 -2.12
C ASN A 383 -0.74 43.30 -2.91
#